data_AF-A0A817IUF4-F1
#
_entry.id   AF-A0A817IUF4-F1
#
_cell.length_a   1.000
_cell.length_b   1.000
_cell.length_c   1.000
_cell.angle_alpha   90.00
_cell.angle_beta   90.00
_cell.angle_gamma   90.00
#
_symmetry.space_group_name_H-M   'P 1'
#
loop_
_entity.id
_entity.type
_entity.pdbx_description
1 polymer ?
#
loop_
_entity_poly.entity_id
_entity_poly.type
_entity_poly.pdbx_seq_one_letter_code
_entity_poly.pdbx_strand_id
1 'polypeptide(L)'
;MQYGGGGNAFSNLISNGSYSFSNPVFAALASYSSMTLLKMLGMSTYTMIQRFRTGNFPTSEDDIYKPLINRFSHFSSTTKSKNDIVERARNNHLNDLENIIPFVLIGFFYVSTRPKFDYALWHFRFFFLSRILYTIAYQAPLPQPTRTISWLLGYSTIISMTIPILRSIQI
;
A
#
# COMPACT_ATOMS: atom_id res chain seq x y z
N MET A 1 0.41 55.59 -15.03
CA MET A 1 0.93 55.18 -13.71
C MET A 1 1.22 53.69 -13.76
N GLN A 2 2.50 53.37 -13.57
CA GLN A 2 3.13 52.06 -13.65
C GLN A 2 3.03 51.39 -12.27
N TYR A 3 2.63 50.13 -12.20
CA TYR A 3 3.12 49.10 -11.26
C TYR A 3 2.75 47.76 -11.92
N GLY A 4 3.66 46.98 -12.51
CA GLY A 4 4.89 46.51 -11.88
C GLY A 4 4.57 45.24 -11.08
N GLY A 5 4.18 44.17 -11.76
CA GLY A 5 3.85 42.88 -11.15
C GLY A 5 4.68 41.77 -11.77
N GLY A 6 6.00 41.81 -11.53
CA GLY A 6 6.88 40.68 -11.77
C GLY A 6 6.47 39.51 -10.87
N GLY A 7 5.51 38.71 -11.32
CA GLY A 7 5.21 37.40 -10.75
C GLY A 7 6.43 36.52 -10.96
N ASN A 8 7.27 36.49 -9.94
CA ASN A 8 8.59 35.88 -9.87
C ASN A 8 8.70 34.61 -10.74
N ALA A 9 9.62 34.58 -11.70
CA ALA A 9 9.98 33.36 -12.42
C ALA A 9 10.24 32.18 -11.45
N PHE A 10 10.68 32.50 -10.23
CA PHE A 10 10.83 31.59 -9.10
C PHE A 10 9.52 30.95 -8.59
N SER A 11 8.42 31.70 -8.47
CA SER A 11 7.12 31.12 -8.09
C SER A 11 6.55 30.24 -9.19
N ASN A 12 6.77 30.62 -10.46
CA ASN A 12 6.41 29.77 -11.59
C ASN A 12 7.27 28.49 -11.65
N LEU A 13 8.57 28.56 -11.33
CA LEU A 13 9.45 27.38 -11.19
C LEU A 13 9.00 26.42 -10.08
N ILE A 14 8.58 26.94 -8.93
CA ILE A 14 8.04 26.12 -7.82
C ILE A 14 6.68 25.52 -8.20
N SER A 15 5.82 26.27 -8.92
CA SER A 15 4.52 25.77 -9.40
C SER A 15 4.65 24.72 -10.51
N ASN A 16 5.70 24.80 -11.33
CA ASN A 16 6.00 23.90 -12.45
C ASN A 16 6.89 22.71 -12.05
N GLY A 17 7.26 22.61 -10.77
CA GLY A 17 7.96 21.44 -10.25
C GLY A 17 7.11 20.20 -10.47
N SER A 18 7.68 19.16 -11.09
CA SER A 18 6.98 17.90 -11.34
C SER A 18 6.38 17.28 -10.07
N TYR A 19 6.97 17.58 -8.91
CA TYR A 19 6.60 17.13 -7.56
C TYR A 19 5.90 18.21 -6.73
N SER A 20 5.01 18.98 -7.35
CA SER A 20 4.13 19.93 -6.66
C SER A 20 2.70 19.40 -6.65
N PHE A 21 1.91 19.72 -5.61
CA PHE A 21 0.48 19.40 -5.57
C PHE A 21 -0.33 20.12 -6.67
N SER A 22 0.26 21.12 -7.32
CA SER A 22 -0.28 21.73 -8.55
C SER A 22 -0.35 20.74 -9.72
N ASN A 23 0.52 19.72 -9.75
CA ASN A 23 0.48 18.67 -10.75
C ASN A 23 -0.59 17.63 -10.36
N PRO A 24 -1.66 17.46 -11.14
CA PRO A 24 -2.75 16.56 -10.80
C PRO A 24 -2.29 15.09 -10.73
N VAL A 25 -1.25 14.70 -11.48
CA VAL A 25 -0.68 13.34 -11.44
C VAL A 25 0.04 13.09 -10.12
N PHE A 26 0.80 14.07 -9.62
CA PHE A 26 1.50 13.96 -8.34
C PHE A 26 0.51 13.96 -7.17
N ALA A 27 -0.51 14.82 -7.20
CA ALA A 27 -1.56 14.83 -6.20
C ALA A 27 -2.34 13.50 -6.14
N ALA A 28 -2.64 12.92 -7.31
CA ALA A 28 -3.24 11.59 -7.39
C ALA A 28 -2.29 10.52 -6.81
N LEU A 29 -1.02 10.51 -7.21
CA LEU A 29 -0.04 9.57 -6.65
C LEU A 29 0.03 9.69 -5.13
N ALA A 30 0.16 10.91 -4.60
CA ALA A 30 0.31 11.17 -3.17
C ALA A 30 -0.91 10.69 -2.38
N SER A 31 -2.13 10.93 -2.89
CA SER A 31 -3.38 10.49 -2.23
C SER A 31 -3.52 8.97 -2.25
N TYR A 32 -3.38 8.30 -3.39
CA TYR A 32 -3.49 6.84 -3.47
C TYR A 32 -2.35 6.14 -2.72
N SER A 33 -1.12 6.66 -2.80
CA SER A 33 0.02 6.13 -2.03
C SER A 33 -0.24 6.24 -0.54
N SER A 34 -0.70 7.39 -0.06
CA SER A 34 -1.05 7.58 1.36
C SER A 34 -2.15 6.62 1.80
N MET A 35 -3.17 6.40 0.97
CA MET A 35 -4.25 5.46 1.28
C MET A 35 -3.77 4.00 1.32
N THR A 36 -2.88 3.59 0.40
CA THR A 36 -2.25 2.26 0.42
C THR A 36 -1.34 2.05 1.65
N LEU A 37 -0.55 3.07 2.00
CA LEU A 37 0.33 3.03 3.17
C LEU A 37 -0.48 2.99 4.47
N LEU A 38 -1.57 3.77 4.56
CA LEU A 38 -2.47 3.72 5.70
C LEU A 38 -3.09 2.33 5.88
N LYS A 39 -3.48 1.69 4.77
CA LYS A 39 -3.96 0.31 4.78
C LYS A 39 -2.89 -0.67 5.29
N MET A 40 -1.63 -0.50 4.87
CA MET A 40 -0.51 -1.31 5.34
C MET A 40 -0.27 -1.14 6.85
N LEU A 41 -0.36 0.09 7.37
CA LEU A 41 -0.31 0.37 8.81
C LEU A 41 -1.48 -0.31 9.54
N GLY A 42 -2.69 -0.27 8.97
CA GLY A 42 -3.85 -1.00 9.48
C GLY A 42 -3.65 -2.52 9.53
N MET A 43 -2.95 -3.10 8.56
CA MET A 43 -2.60 -4.53 8.59
C MET A 43 -1.57 -4.87 9.68
N SER A 44 -0.65 -3.94 10.00
CA SER A 44 0.27 -4.08 11.13
C SER A 44 -0.48 -4.19 12.46
N THR A 45 -1.37 -3.23 12.73
CA THR A 45 -2.16 -3.20 13.96
C THR A 45 -3.11 -4.39 14.03
N TYR A 46 -3.69 -4.82 12.91
CA TYR A 46 -4.51 -6.02 12.85
C TYR A 46 -3.75 -7.29 13.26
N THR A 47 -2.50 -7.44 12.79
CA THR A 47 -1.64 -8.57 13.17
C THR A 47 -1.33 -8.54 14.67
N MET A 48 -1.07 -7.36 15.22
CA MET A 48 -0.85 -7.17 16.66
C MET A 48 -2.10 -7.56 17.47
N ILE A 49 -3.29 -7.07 17.10
CA ILE A 49 -4.56 -7.43 17.74
C ILE A 49 -4.79 -8.94 17.66
N GLN A 50 -4.52 -9.57 16.51
CA GLN A 50 -4.67 -11.02 16.38
C GLN A 50 -3.71 -11.81 17.27
N ARG A 51 -2.47 -11.32 17.49
CA ARG A 51 -1.55 -11.92 18.46
C ARG A 51 -2.08 -11.82 19.88
N PHE A 52 -2.60 -10.66 20.28
CA PHE A 52 -3.24 -10.50 21.60
C PHE A 52 -4.49 -11.36 21.75
N ARG A 53 -5.29 -11.54 20.69
CA ARG A 53 -6.50 -12.39 20.75
C ARG A 53 -6.17 -13.88 20.80
N THR A 54 -5.10 -14.31 20.14
CA THR A 54 -4.69 -15.71 20.12
C THR A 54 -3.75 -16.08 21.27
N GLY A 55 -3.07 -15.09 21.88
CA GLY A 55 -2.01 -15.31 22.85
C GLY A 55 -0.74 -15.93 22.25
N ASN A 56 -0.63 -15.92 20.92
CA ASN A 56 0.51 -16.50 20.21
C ASN A 56 1.56 -15.42 19.93
N PHE A 57 2.59 -15.38 20.76
CA PHE A 57 3.73 -14.48 20.63
C PHE A 57 4.96 -15.25 20.14
N PRO A 58 5.78 -14.65 19.26
CA PRO A 58 6.98 -15.30 18.74
C PRO A 58 8.15 -15.35 19.74
N THR A 59 8.15 -14.47 20.75
CA THR A 59 9.24 -14.31 21.72
C THR A 59 8.79 -14.80 23.10
N SER A 60 9.67 -15.53 23.79
CA SER A 60 9.42 -16.07 25.13
C SER A 60 9.26 -15.01 26.22
N GLU A 61 9.67 -13.77 25.99
CA GLU A 61 9.49 -12.65 26.93
C GLU A 61 8.02 -12.17 27.00
N ASP A 62 7.29 -12.27 25.88
CA ASP A 62 5.88 -11.88 25.80
C ASP A 62 4.94 -12.93 26.42
N ASP A 63 5.47 -14.09 26.80
CA ASP A 63 4.74 -15.16 27.49
C ASP A 63 4.24 -14.74 28.87
N ILE A 64 4.88 -13.71 29.46
CA ILE A 64 4.48 -13.10 30.74
C ILE A 64 3.06 -12.52 30.65
N TYR A 65 2.60 -12.12 29.46
CA TYR A 65 1.25 -11.57 29.24
C TYR A 65 0.20 -12.66 28.94
N LYS A 66 0.61 -13.92 28.70
CA LYS A 66 -0.31 -15.05 28.43
C LYS A 66 -1.36 -15.27 29.55
N PRO A 67 -1.05 -15.18 30.86
CA PRO A 67 -2.04 -15.33 31.93
C PRO A 67 -3.12 -14.25 31.93
N LEU A 68 -2.74 -13.00 31.62
CA LEU A 68 -3.67 -11.86 31.48
C LEU A 68 -4.58 -12.02 30.27
N ILE A 69 -4.01 -12.44 29.15
CA ILE A 69 -4.73 -12.65 27.89
C ILE A 69 -5.67 -13.86 27.99
N ASN A 70 -5.24 -14.94 28.64
CA ASN A 70 -6.04 -16.14 28.81
C ASN A 70 -7.33 -15.88 29.61
N ARG A 71 -7.32 -14.96 30.60
CA ARG A 71 -8.53 -14.53 31.32
C ARG A 71 -9.56 -13.83 30.44
N PHE A 72 -9.13 -13.10 29.40
CA PHE A 72 -10.03 -12.47 28.42
C PHE A 72 -10.41 -13.41 27.27
N SER A 73 -9.66 -14.50 27.06
CA SER A 73 -9.77 -15.37 25.87
C SER A 73 -10.86 -16.45 25.94
N HIS A 74 -11.65 -16.52 27.01
CA HIS A 74 -12.77 -17.47 27.17
C HIS A 74 -13.81 -17.39 26.03
N PHE A 75 -13.73 -16.38 25.16
CA PHE A 75 -14.62 -16.15 24.04
C PHE A 75 -14.18 -16.74 22.67
N SER A 76 -12.97 -17.32 22.54
CA SER A 76 -12.44 -17.72 21.22
C SER A 76 -12.19 -19.22 21.06
N SER A 77 -13.27 -20.00 21.06
CA SER A 77 -13.31 -21.43 20.69
C SER A 77 -13.35 -21.60 19.17
N THR A 78 -12.27 -21.28 18.45
CA THR A 78 -12.19 -21.58 17.01
C THR A 78 -11.04 -22.52 16.72
N THR A 79 -11.41 -23.69 16.21
CA THR A 79 -10.66 -24.94 15.99
C THR A 79 -9.58 -24.88 14.90
N LYS A 80 -9.28 -23.71 14.33
CA LYS A 80 -8.09 -23.51 13.50
C LYS A 80 -6.93 -23.20 14.42
N SER A 81 -5.79 -23.87 14.22
CA SER A 81 -4.56 -23.58 14.96
C SER A 81 -4.40 -22.06 15.08
N LYS A 82 -4.38 -21.56 16.32
CA LYS A 82 -4.25 -20.12 16.62
C LYS A 82 -3.06 -19.49 15.86
N ASN A 83 -2.07 -20.31 15.54
CA ASN A 83 -0.89 -19.96 14.72
C ASN A 83 -1.26 -19.60 13.28
N ASP A 84 -2.18 -20.35 12.64
CA ASP A 84 -2.58 -20.14 11.25
C ASP A 84 -3.19 -18.76 11.01
N ILE A 85 -3.91 -18.22 12.00
CA ILE A 85 -4.59 -16.92 11.87
C ILE A 85 -3.56 -15.79 11.88
N VAL A 86 -2.61 -15.83 12.82
CA VAL A 86 -1.53 -14.84 12.93
C VAL A 86 -0.58 -14.93 11.73
N GLU A 87 -0.22 -16.14 11.28
CA GLU A 87 0.60 -16.33 10.09
C GLU A 87 -0.11 -15.82 8.84
N ARG A 88 -1.43 -15.96 8.76
CA ARG A 88 -2.21 -15.40 7.68
C ARG A 88 -2.13 -13.86 7.65
N ALA A 89 -2.32 -13.19 8.78
CA ALA A 89 -2.20 -11.74 8.85
C ALA A 89 -0.76 -11.26 8.51
N ARG A 90 0.25 -11.99 8.98
CA ARG A 90 1.67 -11.72 8.67
C ARG A 90 1.96 -11.84 7.18
N ASN A 91 1.53 -12.91 6.53
CA ASN A 91 1.77 -13.12 5.10
C ASN A 91 1.07 -12.06 4.24
N ASN A 92 -0.11 -11.59 4.64
CA ASN A 92 -0.74 -10.43 4.02
C ASN A 92 0.09 -9.16 4.16
N HIS A 93 0.60 -8.90 5.36
CA HIS A 93 1.45 -7.73 5.61
C HIS A 93 2.74 -7.79 4.77
N LEU A 94 3.37 -8.97 4.68
CA LEU A 94 4.56 -9.17 3.84
C LEU A 94 4.25 -8.92 2.36
N ASN A 95 3.14 -9.44 1.85
CA ASN A 95 2.74 -9.19 0.46
C ASN A 95 2.45 -7.70 0.21
N ASP A 96 1.87 -7.01 1.19
CA ASP A 96 1.67 -5.57 1.13
C ASP A 96 3.01 -4.82 1.04
N LEU A 97 4.00 -5.19 1.86
CA LEU A 97 5.35 -4.61 1.77
C LEU A 97 5.99 -4.85 0.41
N GLU A 98 5.94 -6.08 -0.11
CA GLU A 98 6.53 -6.45 -1.39
C GLU A 98 5.92 -5.74 -2.60
N ASN A 99 4.68 -5.24 -2.50
CA ASN A 99 3.99 -4.58 -3.62
C ASN A 99 3.83 -3.07 -3.44
N ILE A 100 3.51 -2.60 -2.24
CA ILE A 100 3.28 -1.16 -1.97
C ILE A 100 4.59 -0.39 -2.04
N ILE A 101 5.70 -0.95 -1.52
CA ILE A 101 7.01 -0.27 -1.57
C ILE A 101 7.44 -0.03 -3.03
N PRO A 102 7.47 -1.04 -3.93
CA PRO A 102 7.76 -0.79 -5.34
C PRO A 102 6.79 0.17 -6.01
N PHE A 103 5.49 0.09 -5.70
CA PHE A 103 4.49 0.99 -6.27
C PHE A 103 4.75 2.45 -5.93
N VAL A 104 5.06 2.77 -4.67
CA VAL A 104 5.36 4.15 -4.25
C VAL A 104 6.61 4.67 -4.93
N LEU A 105 7.68 3.85 -5.00
CA LEU A 105 8.94 4.23 -5.65
C LEU A 105 8.78 4.43 -7.17
N ILE A 106 8.17 3.47 -7.85
CA ILE A 106 7.96 3.52 -9.30
C ILE A 106 6.96 4.62 -9.65
N GLY A 107 5.92 4.80 -8.84
CA GLY A 107 4.98 5.90 -8.97
C GLY A 107 5.67 7.27 -8.87
N PHE A 108 6.61 7.43 -7.93
CA PHE A 108 7.41 8.64 -7.80
C PHE A 108 8.22 8.93 -9.09
N PHE A 109 8.93 7.93 -9.61
CA PHE A 109 9.65 8.06 -10.89
C PHE A 109 8.71 8.29 -12.08
N TYR A 110 7.52 7.69 -12.06
CA TYR A 110 6.52 7.82 -13.12
C TYR A 110 6.03 9.27 -13.26
N VAL A 111 5.91 10.03 -12.16
CA VAL A 111 5.54 11.46 -12.20
C VAL A 111 6.56 12.28 -13.02
N SER A 112 7.85 11.92 -12.98
CA SER A 112 8.88 12.60 -13.78
C SER A 112 8.69 12.44 -15.28
N THR A 113 8.04 11.36 -15.72
CA THR A 113 7.79 11.09 -17.15
C THR A 113 6.66 11.94 -17.75
N ARG A 114 6.01 12.79 -16.94
CA ARG A 114 4.83 13.62 -17.30
C ARG A 114 3.79 12.84 -18.12
N PRO A 115 3.28 11.72 -17.58
CA PRO A 115 2.30 10.89 -18.26
C PRO A 115 0.95 11.62 -18.34
N LYS A 116 0.12 11.23 -19.31
CA LYS A 116 -1.26 11.69 -19.41
C LYS A 116 -2.02 11.36 -18.12
N PHE A 117 -2.74 12.35 -17.57
CA PHE A 117 -3.41 12.25 -16.28
C PHE A 117 -4.36 11.06 -16.17
N ASP A 118 -5.22 10.84 -17.17
CA ASP A 118 -6.22 9.77 -17.14
C ASP A 118 -5.58 8.38 -17.02
N TYR A 119 -4.50 8.14 -17.77
CA TYR A 119 -3.80 6.86 -17.72
C TYR A 119 -3.18 6.64 -16.34
N ALA A 120 -2.51 7.65 -15.77
CA ALA A 120 -1.91 7.55 -14.44
C ALA A 120 -2.97 7.23 -13.37
N LEU A 121 -4.13 7.91 -13.43
CA LEU A 121 -5.21 7.72 -12.47
C LEU A 121 -5.75 6.29 -12.50
N TRP A 122 -5.93 5.70 -13.69
CA TRP A 122 -6.36 4.31 -13.81
C TRP A 122 -5.34 3.34 -13.21
N HIS A 123 -4.05 3.52 -13.44
CA HIS A 123 -3.00 2.66 -12.84
C HIS A 123 -3.06 2.71 -11.31
N PHE A 124 -3.19 3.90 -10.72
CA PHE A 124 -3.29 4.06 -9.27
C PHE A 124 -4.55 3.41 -8.70
N ARG A 125 -5.70 3.56 -9.37
CA ARG A 125 -6.97 2.92 -8.98
C ARG A 125 -6.91 1.40 -9.06
N PHE A 126 -6.39 0.86 -10.17
CA PHE A 126 -6.26 -0.59 -10.34
C PHE A 126 -5.34 -1.20 -9.30
N PHE A 127 -4.21 -0.56 -9.01
CA PHE A 127 -3.30 -1.01 -7.96
C PHE A 127 -3.98 -1.01 -6.60
N PHE A 128 -4.62 0.09 -6.20
CA PHE A 128 -5.31 0.20 -4.92
C PHE A 128 -6.42 -0.85 -4.76
N LEU A 129 -7.26 -1.02 -5.80
CA LEU A 129 -8.34 -2.00 -5.78
C LEU A 129 -7.80 -3.42 -5.71
N SER A 130 -6.75 -3.74 -6.48
CA SER A 130 -6.04 -5.03 -6.41
C SER A 130 -5.59 -5.33 -4.98
N ARG A 131 -5.04 -4.34 -4.25
CA ARG A 131 -4.57 -4.52 -2.87
C ARG A 131 -5.71 -4.76 -1.88
N ILE A 132 -6.83 -4.05 -2.03
CA ILE A 132 -8.03 -4.29 -1.21
C ILE A 132 -8.55 -5.71 -1.47
N LEU A 133 -8.73 -6.07 -2.74
CA LEU A 133 -9.24 -7.38 -3.13
C LEU A 133 -8.32 -8.50 -2.64
N TYR A 134 -7.00 -8.32 -2.68
CA TYR A 134 -6.05 -9.28 -2.13
C TYR A 134 -6.27 -9.51 -0.64
N THR A 135 -6.39 -8.44 0.15
CA THR A 135 -6.65 -8.58 1.60
C THR A 135 -7.98 -9.25 1.91
N ILE A 136 -9.04 -8.92 1.15
CA ILE A 136 -10.35 -9.55 1.30
C ILE A 136 -10.26 -11.04 0.93
N ALA A 137 -9.63 -11.36 -0.22
CA ALA A 137 -9.46 -12.73 -0.70
C ALA A 137 -8.59 -13.60 0.22
N TYR A 138 -7.72 -12.97 0.99
CA TYR A 138 -6.87 -13.68 1.93
C TYR A 138 -7.54 -13.91 3.28
N GLN A 139 -8.30 -12.93 3.77
CA GLN A 139 -9.02 -13.03 5.04
C GLN A 139 -10.33 -13.83 4.93
N ALA A 140 -11.01 -13.75 3.79
CA ALA A 140 -12.12 -14.63 3.47
C ALA A 140 -11.60 -16.03 3.10
N PRO A 141 -12.32 -17.11 3.43
CA PRO A 141 -12.00 -18.47 2.98
C PRO A 141 -12.35 -18.65 1.49
N LEU A 142 -11.93 -17.71 0.64
CA LEU A 142 -12.13 -17.80 -0.80
C LEU A 142 -11.18 -18.87 -1.38
N PRO A 143 -11.68 -19.72 -2.28
CA PRO A 143 -10.85 -20.74 -2.93
C PRO A 143 -9.72 -20.09 -3.73
N GLN A 144 -8.61 -20.80 -3.85
CA GLN A 144 -7.48 -20.39 -4.70
C GLN A 144 -7.96 -20.45 -6.16
N PRO A 145 -8.33 -19.30 -6.76
CA PRO A 145 -7.42 -18.58 -7.67
C PRO A 145 -7.42 -17.04 -7.47
N THR A 146 -8.31 -16.52 -6.62
CA THR A 146 -8.54 -15.07 -6.46
C THR A 146 -7.31 -14.32 -5.93
N ARG A 147 -6.49 -15.00 -5.11
CA ARG A 147 -5.24 -14.45 -4.56
C ARG A 147 -4.18 -14.25 -5.63
N THR A 148 -4.00 -15.23 -6.51
CA THR A 148 -3.03 -15.16 -7.60
C THR A 148 -3.44 -14.10 -8.61
N ILE A 149 -4.73 -14.01 -8.93
CA ILE A 149 -5.25 -12.99 -9.87
C ILE A 149 -5.05 -11.58 -9.32
N SER A 150 -5.39 -11.35 -8.04
CA SER A 150 -5.20 -10.03 -7.42
C SER A 150 -3.72 -9.68 -7.28
N TRP A 151 -2.84 -10.66 -7.03
CA TRP A 151 -1.38 -10.46 -7.06
C TRP A 151 -0.88 -10.08 -8.46
N LEU A 152 -1.26 -10.85 -9.50
CA LEU A 152 -0.91 -10.60 -10.90
C LEU A 152 -1.36 -9.22 -11.37
N LEU A 153 -2.56 -8.78 -10.99
CA LEU A 153 -3.05 -7.45 -11.33
C LEU A 153 -2.16 -6.35 -10.76
N GLY A 154 -1.80 -6.42 -9.48
CA GLY A 154 -0.90 -5.43 -8.87
C GLY A 154 0.48 -5.45 -9.51
N TYR A 155 1.03 -6.64 -9.77
CA TYR A 155 2.33 -6.78 -10.42
C TYR A 155 2.34 -6.22 -11.85
N SER A 156 1.26 -6.48 -12.62
CA SER A 156 1.10 -5.97 -13.98
C SER A 156 1.04 -4.43 -14.03
N THR A 157 0.38 -3.79 -13.06
CA THR A 157 0.34 -2.32 -12.99
C THR A 157 1.72 -1.72 -12.75
N ILE A 158 2.54 -2.35 -11.91
CA ILE A 158 3.92 -1.93 -11.65
C ILE A 158 4.75 -2.02 -12.94
N ILE A 159 4.71 -3.17 -13.63
CA ILE A 159 5.43 -3.37 -14.90
C ILE A 159 5.01 -2.33 -15.94
N SER A 160 3.70 -2.10 -16.09
CA SER A 160 3.15 -1.12 -17.04
C SER A 160 3.70 0.28 -16.80
N MET A 161 3.85 0.69 -15.53
CA MET A 161 4.41 1.99 -15.17
C MET A 161 5.92 2.06 -15.36
N THR A 162 6.64 0.96 -15.20
CA THR A 162 8.10 0.89 -15.41
C THR A 162 8.48 1.08 -16.89
N ILE A 163 7.69 0.56 -17.83
CA ILE A 163 8.02 0.62 -19.27
C ILE A 163 8.18 2.07 -19.78
N PRO A 164 7.25 3.01 -19.53
CA PRO A 164 7.42 4.42 -19.89
C PRO A 164 8.64 5.08 -19.24
N ILE A 165 8.95 4.73 -17.99
CA ILE A 165 10.12 5.27 -17.28
C ILE A 165 11.40 4.86 -18.01
N LEU A 166 11.55 3.57 -18.30
CA LEU A 166 12.72 3.07 -19.04
C LEU A 166 12.85 3.71 -20.43
N ARG A 167 11.74 3.95 -21.13
CA ARG A 167 11.77 4.62 -22.45
C ARG A 167 12.15 6.10 -22.36
N SER A 168 11.81 6.77 -21.26
CA SER A 168 12.15 8.18 -21.06
C SER A 168 13.61 8.41 -20.71
N ILE A 169 14.28 7.39 -20.14
CA ILE A 169 15.69 7.40 -19.82
C ILE A 169 16.46 6.99 -21.09
N GLN A 170 16.64 7.94 -22.00
CA GLN A 170 17.57 7.79 -23.13
C GLN A 170 18.97 8.16 -22.62
N ILE A 171 19.78 7.15 -22.28
CA ILE A 171 21.24 7.27 -22.09
C ILE A 171 21.90 6.79 -23.38
#